data_AF-A0A8H4PN98-F1
#
_entry.id   AF-A0A8H4PN98-F1
#
_cell.length_a   1.000
_cell.length_b   1.000
_cell.length_c   1.000
_cell.angle_alpha   90.00
_cell.angle_beta   90.00
_cell.angle_gamma   90.00
#
_symmetry.space_group_name_H-M   'P 1'
#
loop_
_entity.id
_entity.type
_entity.pdbx_description
1 polymer ?
#
loop_
_entity_poly.entity_id
_entity_poly.type
_entity_poly.pdbx_seq_one_letter_code
_entity_poly.pdbx_strand_id
1 'polypeptide(L)'
;MRNAGRWAVGKEWTARDLEEAKISVFQSVDEPRAVNQEGMSKFLSGVTEEMKQKKREQLLDVTQGQVKEAAQKYLVEAMDKGDERVAFLGEKRPWFEEDSWTQREMNVDGAATD
;
A
#
# COMPACT_ATOMS: atom_id res chain seq x y z
N MET A 1 10.54 -6.11 -3.80
CA MET A 1 9.53 -5.23 -4.44
C MET A 1 9.80 -4.93 -5.91
N ARG A 2 11.06 -4.80 -6.38
CA ARG A 2 11.39 -4.48 -7.80
C ARG A 2 10.62 -5.29 -8.84
N ASN A 3 10.45 -6.59 -8.62
CA ASN A 3 9.79 -7.47 -9.58
C ASN A 3 8.26 -7.50 -9.44
N ALA A 4 7.70 -6.95 -8.36
CA ALA A 4 6.26 -7.01 -8.11
C ALA A 4 5.47 -6.14 -9.11
N GLY A 5 5.96 -4.94 -9.43
CA GLY A 5 5.35 -4.08 -10.45
C GLY A 5 5.36 -4.74 -11.83
N ARG A 6 6.52 -5.26 -12.25
CA ARG A 6 6.67 -5.96 -13.54
C ARG A 6 5.80 -7.21 -13.63
N TRP A 7 5.69 -7.97 -12.53
CA TRP A 7 4.77 -9.10 -12.42
C TRP A 7 3.32 -8.66 -12.57
N ALA A 8 2.91 -7.59 -11.90
CA ALA A 8 1.52 -7.11 -11.95
C ALA A 8 1.12 -6.59 -13.34
N VAL A 9 2.07 -5.99 -14.08
CA VAL A 9 1.88 -5.57 -15.48
C VAL A 9 1.77 -6.79 -16.41
N GLY A 10 2.66 -7.77 -16.25
CA GLY A 10 2.74 -8.95 -17.12
C GLY A 10 1.71 -10.04 -16.82
N LYS A 11 1.04 -9.99 -15.66
CA LYS A 11 0.00 -10.97 -15.30
C LYS A 11 -1.26 -10.75 -16.15
N GLU A 12 -1.80 -11.84 -16.69
CA GLU A 12 -3.16 -11.84 -17.21
C GLU A 12 -4.15 -11.96 -16.07
N TRP A 13 -4.77 -10.83 -15.72
CA TRP A 13 -5.80 -10.75 -14.69
C TRP A 13 -7.11 -11.32 -15.22
N THR A 14 -7.73 -12.23 -14.47
CA THR A 14 -9.06 -12.72 -14.81
C THR A 14 -10.15 -11.79 -14.26
N ALA A 15 -11.38 -11.91 -14.76
CA ALA A 15 -12.52 -11.20 -14.17
C ALA A 15 -12.71 -11.60 -12.70
N ARG A 16 -12.55 -12.88 -12.39
CA ARG A 16 -12.63 -13.42 -11.03
C ARG A 16 -11.58 -12.83 -10.09
N ASP A 17 -10.33 -12.69 -10.54
CA ASP A 17 -9.27 -12.06 -9.72
C ASP A 17 -9.68 -10.63 -9.29
N LEU A 18 -10.31 -9.88 -10.20
CA LEU A 18 -10.79 -8.52 -9.91
C LEU A 18 -12.01 -8.53 -8.98
N GLU A 19 -12.95 -9.46 -9.17
CA GLU A 19 -14.12 -9.58 -8.30
C GLU A 19 -13.70 -9.92 -6.86
N GLU A 20 -12.83 -10.91 -6.68
CA GLU A 20 -12.32 -11.29 -5.35
C GLU A 20 -11.53 -10.14 -4.71
N ALA A 21 -10.69 -9.43 -5.48
CA ALA A 21 -9.99 -8.24 -5.00
C ALA A 21 -10.96 -7.12 -4.59
N LYS A 22 -12.02 -6.86 -5.37
CA LYS A 22 -13.05 -5.87 -5.02
C LYS A 22 -13.75 -6.25 -3.72
N ILE A 23 -14.17 -7.51 -3.57
CA ILE A 23 -14.80 -8.00 -2.32
C ILE A 23 -13.87 -7.75 -1.13
N SER A 24 -12.59 -8.12 -1.24
CA SER A 24 -11.61 -7.92 -0.17
C SER A 24 -11.42 -6.44 0.18
N VAL A 25 -11.35 -5.55 -0.80
CA VAL A 25 -11.26 -4.10 -0.56
C VAL A 25 -12.52 -3.59 0.16
N PHE A 26 -13.71 -3.99 -0.28
CA PHE A 26 -14.97 -3.51 0.29
C PHE A 26 -15.24 -3.97 1.71
N GLN A 27 -14.65 -5.08 2.15
CA GLN A 27 -14.71 -5.49 3.56
C GLN A 27 -14.18 -4.41 4.51
N SER A 28 -13.12 -3.70 4.12
CA SER A 28 -12.55 -2.60 4.92
C SER A 28 -13.25 -1.26 4.71
N VAL A 29 -13.74 -1.00 3.50
CA VAL A 29 -14.38 0.27 3.14
C VAL A 29 -15.76 0.39 3.81
N ASP A 30 -16.51 -0.71 3.81
CA ASP A 30 -17.89 -0.76 4.31
C ASP A 30 -17.96 -1.27 5.77
N GLU A 31 -16.83 -1.34 6.49
CA GLU A 31 -16.78 -1.81 7.88
C GLU A 31 -17.61 -0.90 8.82
N PRO A 32 -18.38 -1.47 9.77
CA PRO A 32 -19.12 -0.70 10.76
C PRO A 32 -18.21 0.24 11.55
N ARG A 33 -18.65 1.50 11.71
CA ARG A 33 -17.93 2.49 12.51
C ARG A 33 -18.62 2.71 13.84
N ALA A 34 -17.82 2.86 14.89
CA ALA A 34 -18.33 3.29 16.18
C ALA A 34 -18.90 4.72 16.09
N VAL A 35 -19.95 4.99 16.85
CA VAL A 35 -20.68 6.27 16.84
C VAL A 35 -19.75 7.46 17.13
N ASN A 36 -18.75 7.28 18.00
CA ASN A 36 -17.77 8.33 18.31
C ASN A 36 -16.77 8.63 17.18
N GLN A 37 -16.70 7.80 16.14
CA GLN A 37 -15.87 8.02 14.95
C GLN A 37 -16.66 8.61 13.78
N GLU A 38 -17.98 8.72 13.90
CA GLU A 38 -18.83 9.31 12.88
C GLU A 38 -18.42 10.78 12.66
N GLY A 39 -18.32 11.20 11.39
CA GLY A 39 -17.92 12.56 11.03
C GLY A 39 -16.42 12.90 11.19
N MET A 40 -15.60 12.07 11.85
CA MET A 40 -14.20 12.38 12.11
C MET A 40 -13.36 12.57 10.83
N SER A 41 -13.68 11.83 9.77
CA SER A 41 -13.04 11.98 8.45
C SER A 41 -13.25 13.38 7.86
N LYS A 42 -14.48 13.91 7.98
CA LYS A 42 -14.83 15.25 7.50
C LYS A 42 -14.17 16.32 8.37
N PHE A 43 -14.13 16.11 9.69
CA PHE A 43 -13.54 17.05 10.64
C PHE A 43 -12.01 17.18 10.46
N LEU A 44 -11.27 16.07 10.41
CA LEU A 44 -9.80 16.09 10.38
C LEU A 44 -9.22 16.38 8.98
N SER A 45 -9.89 15.91 7.93
CA SER A 45 -9.33 15.91 6.56
C SER A 45 -10.23 16.53 5.51
N GLY A 46 -11.41 17.03 5.89
CA GLY A 46 -12.37 17.62 4.96
C GLY A 46 -13.07 16.61 4.03
N VAL A 47 -12.85 15.30 4.21
CA VAL A 47 -13.43 14.26 3.35
C VAL A 47 -14.92 14.13 3.62
N THR A 48 -15.74 14.47 2.64
CA THR A 48 -17.21 14.42 2.71
C THR A 48 -17.75 13.03 2.34
N GLU A 49 -19.04 12.79 2.62
CA GLU A 49 -19.70 11.53 2.23
C GLU A 49 -19.80 11.39 0.71
N GLU A 50 -19.99 12.49 -0.03
CA GLU A 50 -20.00 12.50 -1.49
C GLU A 50 -18.63 12.08 -2.06
N MET A 51 -17.53 12.52 -1.44
CA MET A 51 -16.18 12.08 -1.82
C MET A 51 -15.98 10.59 -1.58
N LYS A 52 -16.50 10.06 -0.46
CA LYS A 52 -16.44 8.63 -0.15
C LYS A 52 -17.27 7.81 -1.13
N GLN A 53 -18.49 8.26 -1.42
CA GLN A 53 -19.39 7.60 -2.37
C GLN A 53 -18.76 7.58 -3.78
N LYS A 54 -18.20 8.70 -4.24
CA LYS A 54 -17.47 8.75 -5.50
C LYS A 54 -16.29 7.78 -5.54
N LYS A 55 -15.51 7.69 -4.45
CA LYS A 55 -14.43 6.70 -4.34
C LYS A 55 -14.95 5.27 -4.42
N ARG A 56 -16.09 4.98 -3.77
CA ARG A 56 -16.75 3.66 -3.80
C ARG A 56 -17.12 3.26 -5.22
N GLU A 57 -17.76 4.15 -5.97
CA GLU A 57 -18.12 3.92 -7.38
C GLU A 57 -16.88 3.70 -8.25
N GLN A 58 -15.84 4.53 -8.09
CA GLN A 58 -14.59 4.37 -8.81
C GLN A 58 -13.90 3.02 -8.54
N LEU A 59 -13.96 2.52 -7.30
CA LEU A 59 -13.42 1.21 -6.93
C LEU A 59 -14.24 0.05 -7.52
N LEU A 60 -15.57 0.20 -7.61
CA LEU A 60 -16.44 -0.78 -8.25
C LEU A 60 -16.19 -0.86 -9.76
N ASP A 61 -15.87 0.26 -10.41
CA ASP A 61 -15.68 0.36 -11.85
C ASP A 61 -14.26 0.03 -12.34
N VAL A 62 -13.33 -0.32 -11.43
CA VAL A 62 -11.95 -0.66 -11.81
C VAL A 62 -11.91 -1.81 -12.83
N THR A 63 -11.14 -1.60 -13.89
CA THR A 63 -10.87 -2.57 -14.96
C THR A 63 -9.47 -3.17 -14.85
N GLN A 64 -9.25 -4.31 -15.51
CA GLN A 64 -7.94 -4.98 -15.55
C GLN A 64 -6.87 -4.09 -16.18
N GLY A 65 -7.23 -3.35 -17.23
CA GLY A 65 -6.32 -2.43 -17.91
C GLY A 65 -5.82 -1.33 -16.97
N GLN A 66 -6.71 -0.76 -16.16
CA GLN A 66 -6.36 0.28 -15.18
C GLN A 66 -5.44 -0.27 -14.07
N VAL A 67 -5.60 -1.54 -13.66
CA VAL A 67 -4.68 -2.19 -12.72
C VAL A 67 -3.27 -2.30 -13.33
N LYS A 68 -3.17 -2.77 -14.58
CA LYS A 68 -1.88 -2.85 -15.30
C LYS A 68 -1.27 -1.46 -15.50
N GLU A 69 -2.06 -0.45 -15.88
CA GLU A 69 -1.62 0.93 -16.07
C GLU A 69 -1.08 1.54 -14.77
N ALA A 70 -1.80 1.37 -13.65
CA ALA A 70 -1.36 1.85 -12.35
C ALA A 70 -0.07 1.16 -11.89
N ALA A 71 0.06 -0.15 -12.11
CA ALA A 71 1.28 -0.88 -11.81
C ALA A 71 2.47 -0.39 -12.65
N GLN A 72 2.26 -0.15 -13.95
CA GLN A 72 3.29 0.38 -14.83
C GLN A 72 3.75 1.77 -14.37
N LYS A 73 2.80 2.70 -14.20
CA LYS A 73 3.08 4.10 -13.88
C LYS A 73 3.68 4.30 -12.49
N TYR A 74 3.13 3.64 -11.48
CA TYR A 74 3.47 3.93 -10.08
C TYR A 74 4.42 2.92 -9.44
N LEU A 75 4.56 1.71 -10.01
CA LEU A 75 5.48 0.70 -9.49
C LEU A 75 6.68 0.46 -10.41
N VAL A 76 6.50 0.37 -11.73
CA VAL A 76 7.63 0.13 -12.64
C VAL A 76 8.41 1.42 -12.89
N GLU A 77 7.75 2.46 -13.40
CA GLU A 77 8.42 3.71 -13.77
C GLU A 77 8.99 4.45 -12.56
N ALA A 78 8.31 4.41 -11.42
CA ALA A 78 8.83 5.01 -10.18
C ALA A 78 10.12 4.31 -9.71
N MET A 79 10.20 2.99 -9.87
CA MET A 79 11.39 2.24 -9.49
C MET A 79 12.53 2.43 -10.49
N ASP A 80 12.23 2.52 -11.80
CA ASP A 80 13.22 2.81 -12.83
C ASP A 80 13.81 4.24 -12.64
N LYS A 81 13.06 5.17 -12.04
CA LYS A 81 13.54 6.51 -11.62
C LYS A 81 14.34 6.52 -10.32
N GLY A 82 14.37 5.41 -9.57
CA GLY A 82 15.01 5.34 -8.27
C GLY A 82 14.24 6.04 -7.14
N ASP A 83 12.92 6.24 -7.28
CA ASP A 83 12.07 6.88 -6.27
C ASP A 83 11.71 5.96 -5.09
N GLU A 84 12.26 4.75 -5.07
CA GLU A 84 12.02 3.79 -4.00
C GLU A 84 12.64 4.24 -2.67
N ARG A 85 11.89 4.05 -1.59
CA ARG A 85 12.35 4.29 -0.22
C ARG A 85 12.13 3.02 0.57
N VAL A 86 13.20 2.51 1.17
CA VAL A 86 13.16 1.27 1.94
C VAL A 86 13.72 1.56 3.33
N ALA A 87 13.05 1.02 4.34
CA ALA A 87 13.53 0.97 5.70
C ALA A 87 13.28 -0.45 6.21
N PHE A 88 14.24 -1.00 6.96
CA PHE A 88 14.05 -2.25 7.67
C PHE A 88 14.40 -2.04 9.14
N LEU A 89 13.75 -2.83 9.99
CA LEU A 89 14.04 -2.89 11.41
C LEU A 89 14.39 -4.34 11.75
N GLY A 90 15.52 -4.54 12.41
CA GLY A 90 15.96 -5.86 12.85
C GLY A 90 17.42 -5.85 13.29
N GLU A 91 17.91 -7.03 13.63
CA GLU A 91 19.31 -7.24 14.01
C GLU A 91 20.27 -6.82 12.90
N LYS A 92 21.44 -6.26 13.27
CA LYS A 92 22.50 -5.94 12.32
C LYS A 92 22.93 -7.22 11.62
N ARG A 93 22.76 -7.26 10.30
CA ARG A 93 23.19 -8.39 9.48
C ARG A 93 24.59 -8.14 8.90
N PRO A 94 25.40 -9.19 8.66
CA PRO A 94 26.76 -9.04 8.11
C PRO A 94 26.82 -8.48 6.69
N TRP A 95 25.76 -8.62 5.91
CA TRP A 95 25.66 -8.11 4.53
C TRP A 95 25.33 -6.61 4.46
N PHE A 96 25.18 -5.95 5.60
CA PHE A 96 24.85 -4.53 5.66
C PHE A 96 26.12 -3.69 5.45
N GLU A 97 26.23 -3.06 4.28
CA GLU A 97 27.32 -2.14 3.94
C GLU A 97 27.01 -0.73 4.47
N GLU A 98 27.86 -0.21 5.36
CA GLU A 98 27.63 1.05 6.11
C GLU A 98 27.51 2.29 5.21
N ASP A 99 28.12 2.28 4.02
CA ASP A 99 28.13 3.44 3.11
C ASP A 99 26.88 3.55 2.22
N SER A 100 26.04 2.49 2.16
CA SER A 100 24.86 2.46 1.26
C SER A 100 23.53 2.72 1.97
N TRP A 101 23.51 2.75 3.30
CA TRP A 101 22.29 2.88 4.11
C TRP A 101 22.50 3.78 5.33
N THR A 102 21.50 4.61 5.64
CA THR A 102 21.47 5.35 6.91
C THR A 102 21.07 4.43 8.06
N GLN A 103 22.00 4.11 8.96
CA GLN A 103 21.72 3.32 10.16
C GLN A 103 21.21 4.21 11.30
N ARG A 104 20.22 3.69 12.06
CA ARG A 104 19.82 4.26 13.36
C ARG A 104 19.73 3.14 14.38
N GLU A 105 20.53 3.22 15.42
CA GLU A 105 20.46 2.29 16.54
C GLU A 105 19.21 2.59 17.36
N MET A 106 18.37 1.58 17.56
CA MET A 106 17.24 1.65 18.46
C MET A 106 17.75 1.19 19.82
N ASN A 107 18.02 2.15 20.71
CA ASN A 107 18.36 1.90 22.11
C ASN A 107 17.14 1.30 22.84
N VAL A 108 16.83 0.05 22.52
CA VAL A 108 15.77 -0.70 23.18
C VAL A 108 16.36 -1.27 24.47
N ASP A 109 16.02 -0.64 25.60
CA ASP A 109 16.29 -1.17 26.93
C ASP A 109 15.48 -2.47 27.12
N GLY A 110 16.04 -3.59 26.67
CA GLY A 110 15.37 -4.89 26.73
C GLY A 110 16.05 -6.05 26.00
N ALA A 111 17.09 -5.81 25.19
CA ALA A 111 17.88 -6.91 24.60
C ALA A 111 18.98 -7.39 25.57
N ALA A 112 18.55 -7.95 26.71
CA ALA A 112 19.36 -8.83 27.55
C ALA A 112 18.70 -10.21 27.56
N THR A 113 19.52 -11.28 27.49
CA THR A 113 19.22 -12.73 27.52
C THR A 113 18.60 -13.30 26.23
N ASP A 114 19.16 -14.28 25.51
CA ASP A 114 20.24 -15.27 25.72
C ASP A 114 21.15 -15.41 24.49
#